data_AF-A0A2N6VKC3-F1
#
_entry.id   AF-A0A2N6VKC3-F1
#
_cell.length_a   1.000
_cell.length_b   1.000
_cell.length_c   1.000
_cell.angle_alpha   90.00
_cell.angle_beta   90.00
_cell.angle_gamma   90.00
#
_symmetry.space_group_name_H-M   'P 1'
#
loop_
_entity.id
_entity.type
_entity.pdbx_description
1 polymer ?
#
loop_
_entity_poly.entity_id
_entity_poly.type
_entity_poly.pdbx_seq_one_letter_code
_entity_poly.pdbx_strand_id
1 'polypeptide(L)'
;SKIPPAKSKGDSGEQTRPGTPITFDDAMKRYGKYLVFAPRVESQEVLSDVLDITEKRSDPDALIVRSTSLEVLSTAEEAGATGMFIGEVTSTTPGELKEAGVSMVALEA
;
A
#
# COMPACT_ATOMS: atom_id res chain seq x y z
N SER A 1 -33.35 -13.10 46.74
CA SER A 1 -32.30 -13.56 45.81
C SER A 1 -31.83 -12.36 45.00
N LYS A 2 -30.58 -11.92 45.16
CA LYS A 2 -30.05 -10.72 44.49
C LYS A 2 -29.58 -11.11 43.08
N ILE A 3 -30.12 -10.47 42.06
CA ILE A 3 -29.71 -10.64 40.66
C ILE A 3 -28.30 -10.01 40.51
N PRO A 4 -27.30 -10.74 39.98
CA PRO A 4 -25.97 -10.17 39.77
C PRO A 4 -26.01 -9.16 38.61
N PRO A 5 -25.18 -8.10 38.64
CA PRO A 5 -25.16 -7.11 37.57
C PRO A 5 -24.64 -7.75 36.27
N ALA A 6 -25.29 -7.41 35.16
CA ALA A 6 -24.84 -7.79 33.83
C ALA A 6 -23.42 -7.24 33.61
N LYS A 7 -22.47 -8.13 33.31
CA LYS A 7 -21.16 -7.71 32.77
C LYS A 7 -21.43 -6.88 31.53
N SER A 8 -20.94 -5.63 31.50
CA SER A 8 -20.94 -4.87 30.26
C SER A 8 -20.21 -5.72 29.22
N LYS A 9 -20.88 -5.99 28.10
CA LYS A 9 -20.19 -6.46 26.90
C LYS A 9 -19.29 -5.31 26.49
N GLY A 10 -18.03 -5.38 26.94
CA GLY A 10 -16.95 -4.59 26.37
C GLY A 10 -16.96 -4.83 24.88
N ASP A 11 -17.02 -3.72 24.16
CA ASP A 11 -16.76 -3.53 22.74
C ASP A 11 -16.00 -4.72 22.13
N SER A 12 -16.67 -5.47 21.25
CA SER A 12 -16.04 -6.56 20.50
C SER A 12 -15.17 -5.97 19.40
N GLY A 13 -14.09 -5.29 19.80
CA GLY A 13 -12.96 -5.05 18.91
C GLY A 13 -12.49 -6.42 18.42
N GLU A 14 -12.56 -6.64 17.11
CA GLU A 14 -12.11 -7.86 16.46
C GLU A 14 -10.69 -8.19 16.94
N GLN A 15 -10.56 -9.18 17.82
CA GLN A 15 -9.24 -9.64 18.25
C GLN A 15 -8.63 -10.43 17.08
N THR A 16 -7.95 -9.73 16.18
CA THR A 16 -7.08 -10.37 15.21
C THR A 16 -6.01 -11.15 15.96
N ARG A 17 -5.82 -12.43 15.63
CA ARG A 17 -4.74 -13.24 16.21
C ARG A 17 -3.40 -12.57 15.88
N PRO A 18 -2.47 -12.46 16.85
CA PRO A 18 -1.15 -11.90 16.56
C PRO A 18 -0.44 -12.78 15.52
N GLY A 19 -0.02 -12.16 14.41
CA GLY A 19 0.77 -12.79 13.37
C GLY A 19 2.28 -12.57 13.59
N THR A 20 3.10 -13.35 12.90
CA THR A 20 4.54 -13.06 12.78
C THR A 20 4.73 -12.08 11.62
N PRO A 21 5.40 -10.93 11.81
CA PRO A 21 5.76 -10.05 10.71
C PRO A 21 6.54 -10.80 9.63
N ILE A 22 6.31 -10.44 8.37
CA ILE A 22 7.06 -10.95 7.21
C ILE A 22 7.68 -9.78 6.46
N THR A 23 8.78 -10.04 5.76
CA THR A 23 9.36 -9.03 4.86
C THR A 23 8.54 -8.92 3.58
N PHE A 24 8.72 -7.82 2.85
CA PHE A 24 8.08 -7.66 1.53
C PHE A 24 8.54 -8.75 0.55
N ASP A 25 9.84 -9.11 0.56
CA ASP A 25 10.37 -10.20 -0.27
C ASP A 25 9.75 -11.56 0.08
N ASP A 26 9.59 -11.86 1.37
CA ASP A 26 8.90 -13.09 1.81
C ASP A 26 7.44 -13.13 1.33
N ALA A 27 6.77 -11.98 1.39
CA ALA A 27 5.40 -11.85 0.93
C ALA A 27 5.29 -12.07 -0.59
N MET A 28 6.13 -11.39 -1.38
CA MET A 28 6.21 -11.54 -2.84
C MET A 28 6.54 -12.99 -3.24
N LYS A 29 7.51 -13.61 -2.57
CA LYS A 29 7.87 -15.02 -2.80
C LYS A 29 6.69 -15.96 -2.56
N ARG A 30 5.87 -15.70 -1.54
CA ARG A 30 4.77 -16.57 -1.13
C ARG A 30 3.49 -16.33 -1.92
N TYR A 31 3.19 -15.08 -2.27
CA TYR A 31 1.89 -14.70 -2.81
C TYR A 31 1.93 -13.93 -4.14
N GLY A 32 3.11 -13.52 -4.65
CA GLY A 32 3.28 -12.72 -5.87
C GLY A 32 2.54 -13.27 -7.08
N LYS A 33 2.52 -14.60 -7.25
CA LYS A 33 1.81 -15.26 -8.36
C LYS A 33 0.29 -15.15 -8.31
N TYR A 34 -0.29 -14.73 -7.19
CA TYR A 34 -1.73 -14.76 -6.95
C TYR A 34 -2.31 -13.38 -6.65
N LEU A 35 -1.48 -12.42 -6.27
CA LEU A 35 -1.91 -11.14 -5.73
C LEU A 35 -1.08 -10.02 -6.35
N VAL A 36 -1.74 -8.89 -6.56
CA VAL A 36 -1.06 -7.60 -6.73
C VAL A 36 -0.79 -7.02 -5.36
N PHE A 37 0.46 -6.62 -5.13
CA PHE A 37 0.89 -5.93 -3.93
C PHE A 37 0.75 -4.43 -4.10
N ALA A 38 0.14 -3.79 -3.09
CA ALA A 38 -0.01 -2.34 -3.08
C ALA A 38 0.69 -1.72 -1.84
N PRO A 39 2.02 -1.72 -1.74
CA PRO A 39 2.71 -1.12 -0.59
C PRO A 39 2.54 0.40 -0.57
N ARG A 40 2.49 0.98 0.64
CA ARG A 40 2.65 2.42 0.83
C ARG A 40 4.15 2.73 0.88
N VAL A 41 4.60 3.66 0.05
CA VAL A 41 6.02 4.04 -0.09
C VAL A 41 6.14 5.55 0.09
N GLU A 42 6.98 5.98 1.03
CA GLU A 42 7.10 7.39 1.43
C GLU A 42 8.46 8.01 1.11
N SER A 43 9.41 7.22 0.61
CA SER A 43 10.76 7.69 0.25
C SER A 43 11.32 6.96 -0.96
N GLN A 44 12.27 7.61 -1.62
CA GLN A 44 13.00 7.03 -2.76
C GLN A 44 13.83 5.80 -2.37
N GLU A 45 14.40 5.78 -1.15
CA GLU A 45 15.14 4.62 -0.63
C GLU A 45 14.24 3.38 -0.55
N VAL A 46 13.03 3.52 0.01
CA VAL A 46 12.08 2.40 0.11
C VAL A 46 11.56 2.01 -1.27
N LEU A 47 11.35 2.97 -2.18
CA LEU A 47 10.97 2.68 -3.56
C LEU A 47 12.02 1.80 -4.25
N SER A 48 13.30 2.17 -4.13
CA SER A 48 14.40 1.41 -4.71
C SER A 48 14.40 -0.04 -4.22
N ASP A 49 14.26 -0.26 -2.91
CA ASP A 49 14.20 -1.61 -2.35
C ASP A 49 13.00 -2.42 -2.87
N VAL A 50 11.83 -1.79 -2.98
CA VAL A 50 10.61 -2.42 -3.49
C VAL A 50 10.75 -2.80 -4.96
N LEU A 51 11.30 -1.91 -5.79
CA LEU A 51 11.54 -2.18 -7.21
C LEU A 51 12.57 -3.29 -7.40
N ASP A 52 13.70 -3.24 -6.68
CA ASP A 52 14.72 -4.28 -6.70
C ASP A 52 14.17 -5.67 -6.35
N ILE A 53 13.33 -5.75 -5.31
CA ILE A 53 12.69 -7.01 -4.90
C ILE A 53 11.74 -7.50 -5.99
N THR A 54 10.96 -6.60 -6.59
CA THR A 54 9.99 -6.93 -7.62
C THR A 54 10.66 -7.42 -8.90
N GLU A 55 11.73 -6.73 -9.34
CA GLU A 55 12.54 -7.12 -10.49
C GLU A 55 13.22 -8.48 -10.30
N LYS A 56 13.79 -8.73 -9.11
CA LYS A 56 14.37 -10.05 -8.74
C LYS A 56 13.39 -11.21 -8.89
N ARG A 57 12.08 -10.93 -8.88
CA ARG A 57 11.01 -11.92 -9.06
C ARG A 57 10.43 -11.92 -10.49
N SER A 58 10.84 -10.97 -11.34
CA SER A 58 10.39 -10.77 -12.72
C SER A 58 8.87 -10.63 -12.86
N ASP A 59 8.26 -9.90 -11.93
CA ASP A 59 6.80 -9.74 -11.85
C ASP A 59 6.39 -8.28 -11.57
N PRO A 60 6.71 -7.32 -12.49
CA PRO A 60 6.40 -5.91 -12.29
C PRO A 60 4.89 -5.61 -12.24
N ASP A 61 4.08 -6.44 -12.91
CA ASP A 61 2.61 -6.32 -12.92
C ASP A 61 1.97 -6.66 -11.57
N ALA A 62 2.72 -7.31 -10.67
CA ALA A 62 2.30 -7.60 -9.30
C ALA A 62 2.49 -6.41 -8.34
N LEU A 63 2.80 -5.20 -8.82
CA LEU A 63 3.07 -4.03 -7.97
C LEU A 63 2.23 -2.79 -8.33
N ILE A 64 1.60 -2.20 -7.31
CA ILE A 64 1.03 -0.84 -7.35
C ILE A 64 1.65 -0.02 -6.22
N VAL A 65 2.51 0.95 -6.54
CA VAL A 65 3.12 1.83 -5.54
C VAL A 65 2.09 2.86 -5.08
N ARG A 66 1.75 2.86 -3.79
CA ARG A 66 0.88 3.88 -3.18
C ARG A 66 1.71 4.95 -2.49
N SER A 67 1.52 6.22 -2.84
CA SER A 67 2.22 7.33 -2.19
C SER A 67 1.42 8.63 -2.16
N THR A 68 1.76 9.50 -1.22
CA THR A 68 1.36 10.91 -1.23
C THR A 68 2.40 11.80 -1.91
N SER A 69 3.57 11.25 -2.27
CA SER A 69 4.65 11.99 -2.94
C SER A 69 4.58 11.77 -4.45
N LEU A 70 4.35 12.86 -5.20
CA LEU A 70 4.39 12.82 -6.67
C LEU A 70 5.79 12.46 -7.19
N GLU A 71 6.85 12.83 -6.46
CA GLU A 71 8.22 12.48 -6.81
C GLU A 71 8.44 10.95 -6.79
N VAL A 72 7.95 10.28 -5.73
CA VAL A 72 8.01 8.82 -5.62
C VAL A 72 7.19 8.15 -6.73
N LEU A 73 6.01 8.68 -7.05
CA LEU A 73 5.15 8.11 -8.09
C LEU A 73 5.73 8.31 -9.50
N SER A 74 6.34 9.47 -9.76
CA SER A 74 7.04 9.73 -11.02
C SER A 74 8.21 8.78 -11.20
N THR A 75 9.04 8.57 -10.18
CA THR A 75 10.15 7.60 -10.24
C THR A 75 9.66 6.16 -10.39
N ALA A 76 8.53 5.81 -9.78
CA ALA A 76 7.92 4.49 -9.98
C ALA A 76 7.46 4.29 -11.43
N GLU A 77 6.84 5.31 -12.04
CA GLU A 77 6.40 5.26 -13.44
C GLU A 77 7.59 5.16 -14.40
N GLU A 78 8.67 5.92 -14.17
CA GLU A 78 9.91 5.83 -14.95
C GLU A 78 10.53 4.42 -14.90
N ALA A 79 10.34 3.71 -13.79
CA ALA A 79 10.76 2.32 -13.61
C ALA A 79 9.75 1.29 -14.17
N GLY A 80 8.64 1.75 -14.77
CA GLY A 80 7.58 0.90 -15.34
C GLY A 80 6.59 0.34 -14.33
N ALA A 81 6.62 0.80 -13.07
CA ALA A 81 5.67 0.39 -12.05
C ALA A 81 4.42 1.28 -12.03
N THR A 82 3.27 0.69 -11.70
CA THR A 82 2.01 1.43 -11.60
C THR A 82 1.98 2.28 -10.32
N GLY A 83 1.71 3.58 -10.46
CA GLY A 83 1.56 4.50 -9.33
C GLY A 83 0.09 4.78 -8.96
N MET A 84 -0.19 4.84 -7.65
CA MET A 84 -1.45 5.29 -7.08
C MET A 84 -1.24 6.43 -6.09
N PHE A 85 -1.82 7.59 -6.37
CA PHE A 85 -1.83 8.71 -5.44
C PHE A 85 -2.86 8.48 -4.33
N ILE A 86 -2.41 8.56 -3.08
CA ILE A 86 -3.25 8.38 -1.87
C ILE A 86 -3.30 9.64 -1.00
N GLY A 87 -2.87 10.78 -1.54
CA GLY A 87 -2.92 12.07 -0.84
C GLY A 87 -4.24 12.80 -1.02
N GLU A 88 -4.34 13.95 -0.38
CA GLU A 88 -5.50 14.84 -0.48
C GLU A 88 -5.61 15.40 -1.91
N VAL A 89 -6.60 14.97 -2.68
CA VAL A 89 -6.81 15.41 -4.07
C VAL A 89 -7.23 16.88 -4.20
N THR A 90 -7.59 17.55 -3.10
CA THR A 90 -7.84 19.00 -3.10
C THR A 90 -6.54 19.80 -3.10
N SER A 91 -5.44 19.18 -2.68
CA SER A 91 -4.09 19.76 -2.65
C SER A 91 -3.26 19.48 -3.91
N THR A 92 -3.83 18.83 -4.91
CA THR A 92 -3.16 18.45 -6.15
C THR A 92 -4.13 18.51 -7.31
N THR A 93 -3.66 18.92 -8.49
CA THR A 93 -4.48 19.05 -9.69
C THR A 93 -4.43 17.79 -10.55
N PRO A 94 -5.46 17.52 -11.38
CA PRO A 94 -5.39 16.45 -12.39
C PRO A 94 -4.20 16.57 -13.35
N GLY A 95 -3.72 17.80 -13.60
CA GLY A 95 -2.54 18.06 -14.44
C GLY A 95 -1.26 17.53 -13.80
N GLU A 96 -1.01 17.88 -12.54
CA GLU A 96 0.17 17.42 -11.79
C GLU A 96 0.20 15.89 -11.64
N LEU A 97 -0.97 15.26 -11.41
CA LEU A 97 -1.07 13.80 -11.37
C LEU A 97 -0.68 13.17 -12.70
N LYS A 98 -1.16 13.74 -13.81
CA LYS A 98 -0.84 13.24 -15.15
C LYS A 98 0.62 13.43 -15.49
N GLU A 99 1.22 14.57 -15.12
CA GLU A 99 2.64 14.84 -15.32
C GLU A 99 3.54 13.88 -14.53
N ALA A 100 3.13 13.49 -13.33
CA ALA A 100 3.81 12.49 -12.51
C ALA A 100 3.51 11.02 -12.92
N GLY A 101 2.87 10.79 -14.08
CA GLY A 101 2.57 9.45 -14.58
C GLY A 101 1.53 8.67 -13.76
N VAL A 102 0.78 9.35 -12.88
CA VAL A 102 -0.17 8.69 -11.98
C VAL A 102 -1.38 8.18 -12.77
N SER A 103 -1.57 6.85 -12.75
CA SER A 103 -2.69 6.19 -13.41
C SER A 103 -3.88 5.91 -12.48
N MET A 104 -3.69 5.99 -11.16
CA MET A 104 -4.71 5.68 -10.16
C MET A 104 -4.72 6.70 -9.03
N VAL A 105 -5.91 6.98 -8.48
CA VAL A 105 -6.09 7.88 -7.33
C VAL A 105 -7.04 7.21 -6.35
N ALA A 106 -6.67 7.14 -5.07
CA ALA A 106 -7.57 6.72 -4.00
C ALA A 106 -8.35 7.93 -3.49
N LEU A 107 -9.68 7.87 -3.58
CA LEU A 107 -10.58 8.89 -3.04
C LEU A 107 -11.10 8.41 -1.68
N GLU A 108 -11.09 9.31 -0.69
CA GLU A 108 -11.80 9.09 0.58
C GLU A 108 -13.32 8.97 0.29
N ALA A 109 -13.99 8.09 1.03
CA ALA A 109 -15.41 7.75 0.84
C ALA A 109 -16.37 8.69 1.59
#